data_AF-A0A8C5J3D7-F1
#
_entry.id   AF-A0A8C5J3D7-F1
#
_cell.length_a   1.000
_cell.length_b   1.000
_cell.length_c   1.000
_cell.angle_alpha   90.00
_cell.angle_beta   90.00
_cell.angle_gamma   90.00
#
_symmetry.space_group_name_H-M   'P 1'
#
loop_
_entity.id
_entity.type
_entity.pdbx_description
1 polymer ?
#
loop_
_entity_poly.entity_id
_entity_poly.type
_entity_poly.pdbx_seq_one_letter_code
_entity_poly.pdbx_strand_id
1 'polypeptide(L)' 'MATVTSSSGNTEVVTVRRTESQDVPAIISLFSSVTEDVFGRMDVPYLL' A
#
# COMPACT_ATOMS: atom_id res chain seq x y z
N MET A 1 0.08 -13.16 -8.90
CA MET A 1 -1.10 -12.55 -9.55
C MET A 1 -0.61 -11.36 -10.36
N ALA A 2 -1.10 -11.13 -11.58
CA ALA A 2 -0.75 -9.91 -12.33
C ALA A 2 -1.75 -8.81 -11.98
N THR A 3 -1.25 -7.66 -11.52
CA THR A 3 -2.07 -6.54 -11.05
C THR A 3 -1.52 -5.23 -11.62
N VAL A 4 -2.43 -4.29 -11.89
CA VAL A 4 -2.05 -2.91 -12.22
C VAL A 4 -1.57 -2.20 -10.96
N THR A 5 -0.32 -1.73 -10.94
CA THR A 5 0.32 -1.13 -9.76
C THR A 5 0.45 0.40 -9.85
N SER A 6 0.07 1.02 -10.98
CA SER A 6 0.13 2.47 -11.17
C SER A 6 -1.05 3.02 -11.96
N SER A 7 -1.28 4.34 -11.83
CA SER A 7 -2.26 5.08 -12.64
C SER A 7 -1.93 5.09 -14.13
N SER A 8 -0.66 4.90 -14.49
CA SER A 8 -0.22 4.76 -15.89
C SER A 8 -0.52 3.38 -16.50
N GLY A 9 -1.09 2.44 -15.72
CA GLY A 9 -1.49 1.13 -16.21
C GLY A 9 -0.36 0.08 -16.22
N ASN A 10 0.73 0.30 -15.47
CA ASN A 10 1.82 -0.67 -15.40
C ASN A 10 1.32 -1.95 -14.72
N THR A 11 1.56 -3.08 -15.36
CA THR A 11 1.14 -4.40 -14.87
C THR A 11 2.35 -5.17 -14.37
N GLU A 12 2.31 -5.59 -13.12
CA GLU A 12 3.41 -6.31 -12.47
C GLU A 12 2.91 -7.61 -11.84
N VAL A 13 3.81 -8.59 -11.76
CA VAL A 13 3.55 -9.83 -11.04
C VAL A 13 3.78 -9.57 -9.55
N VAL A 14 2.70 -9.60 -8.78
CA VAL A 14 2.72 -9.39 -7.34
C VAL A 14 2.37 -10.66 -6.58
N THR A 15 2.97 -10.78 -5.39
CA THR A 15 2.64 -11.79 -4.39
C THR A 15 1.82 -11.13 -3.29
N VAL A 16 0.71 -11.75 -2.92
CA VAL A 16 -0.21 -11.22 -1.91
C VAL A 16 -0.23 -12.17 -0.72
N ARG A 17 -0.11 -11.62 0.50
CA ARG A 17 -0.37 -12.31 1.77
C ARG A 17 -1.19 -11.41 2.69
N ARG A 18 -1.75 -11.96 3.77
CA ARG A 18 -2.35 -11.14 4.84
C ARG A 18 -1.27 -10.28 5.48
N THR A 19 -1.64 -9.03 5.77
CA THR A 19 -0.81 -8.10 6.55
C THR A 19 -0.59 -8.66 7.96
N GLU A 20 0.63 -8.56 8.45
CA GLU A 20 1.00 -8.93 9.82
C GLU A 20 1.50 -7.69 10.57
N SER A 21 1.50 -7.75 11.91
CA SER A 21 1.93 -6.62 12.76
C SER A 21 3.34 -6.11 12.41
N GLN A 22 4.23 -7.03 12.00
CA GLN A 22 5.60 -6.70 11.58
C GLN A 22 5.68 -5.86 10.29
N ASP A 23 4.63 -5.82 9.48
CA ASP A 23 4.59 -5.07 8.22
C ASP A 23 4.22 -3.60 8.43
N VAL A 24 3.63 -3.26 9.58
CA VAL A 24 3.14 -1.91 9.90
C VAL A 24 4.21 -0.81 9.72
N PRO A 25 5.46 -0.95 10.20
CA PRO A 25 6.48 0.07 10.00
C PRO A 25 6.81 0.31 8.53
N ALA A 26 6.81 -0.75 7.71
CA ALA A 26 7.08 -0.65 6.28
C ALA A 26 5.91 -0.05 5.50
N ILE A 27 4.67 -0.24 5.95
CA ILE A 27 3.50 0.42 5.35
C ILE A 27 3.50 1.91 5.68
N ILE A 28 3.78 2.28 6.94
CA ILE A 28 3.86 3.69 7.37
C ILE A 28 4.98 4.43 6.62
N SER A 29 6.09 3.77 6.30
CA SER A 29 7.18 4.42 5.55
C SER A 29 6.83 4.78 4.11
N LEU A 30 5.72 4.26 3.56
CA LEU A 30 5.19 4.64 2.25
C LEU A 30 4.37 5.94 2.31
N PHE A 31 4.06 6.44 3.50
CA PHE A 31 3.25 7.64 3.64
C PHE A 31 4.06 8.88 3.26
N SER A 32 3.52 9.64 2.32
CA SER A 32 4.03 10.90 1.81
C SER A 32 2.87 11.86 1.55
N SER A 33 3.18 13.14 1.33
CA SER A 33 2.17 14.12 0.93
C SER A 33 1.38 13.69 -0.30
N VAL A 34 2.03 13.01 -1.25
CA VAL A 34 1.38 12.50 -2.48
C VAL A 34 0.37 11.40 -2.15
N THR A 35 0.74 10.45 -1.29
CA THR A 35 -0.19 9.37 -0.92
C THR A 35 -1.35 9.88 -0.07
N GLU A 36 -1.13 10.90 0.76
CA GLU A 36 -2.19 11.51 1.55
C GLU A 36 -3.16 12.33 0.68
N ASP A 37 -2.66 13.02 -0.35
CA ASP A 37 -3.50 13.74 -1.32
C ASP A 37 -4.39 12.77 -2.14
N VAL A 38 -3.84 11.61 -2.53
CA VAL A 38 -4.56 10.62 -3.35
C VAL A 38 -5.53 9.76 -2.53
N PHE A 39 -5.11 9.26 -1.37
CA PHE A 39 -5.88 8.28 -0.59
C PHE A 39 -6.52 8.86 0.67
N GLY A 40 -6.21 10.11 1.03
CA GLY A 40 -6.59 10.70 2.30
C GLY A 40 -5.81 10.13 3.48
N ARG A 41 -6.29 10.45 4.68
CA ARG A 41 -5.68 9.99 5.93
C ARG A 41 -5.94 8.50 6.13
N MET A 42 -4.87 7.70 6.15
CA MET A 42 -4.93 6.24 6.26
C MET A 42 -4.57 5.78 7.69
N ASP A 43 -5.51 5.14 8.38
CA ASP A 43 -5.25 4.54 9.70
C ASP A 43 -4.78 3.07 9.55
N VAL A 44 -3.45 2.89 9.51
CA VAL A 44 -2.78 1.58 9.39
C VAL A 44 -3.16 0.54 10.47
N PRO A 45 -3.40 0.88 11.75
CA PRO A 45 -3.75 -0.15 12.75
C PRO A 45 -5.09 -0.86 12.49
N TYR A 46 -5.96 -0.36 11.60
CA TYR A 46 -7.18 -1.07 11.17
C TYR A 46 -6.96 -2.01 9.97
N LEU A 47 -5.72 -2.17 9.49
CA LEU A 47 -5.36 -3.09 8.40
C LEU A 47 -4.92 -4.48 8.88
N LEU A 48 -4.96 -4.74 10.19
CA LEU A 48 -4.60 -6.00 10.85
C LEU A 48 -5.84 -6.86 11.14
#